data_AF-A0A7J9T122-F1
#
_entry.id   AF-A0A7J9T122-F1
#
_cell.length_a   1.000
_cell.length_b   1.000
_cell.length_c   1.000
_cell.angle_alpha   90.00
_cell.angle_beta   90.00
_cell.angle_gamma   90.00
#
_symmetry.space_group_name_H-M   'P 1'
#
loop_
_entity.id
_entity.type
_entity.pdbx_description
1 polymer ?
#
loop_
_entity_poly.entity_id
_entity_poly.type
_entity_poly.pdbx_seq_one_letter_code
_entity_poly.pdbx_strand_id
1 'polypeptide(L)'
;MKKPVSKSMKNLRLYPVVLSVVTYDDIQKRVNGIPLKEIQKSSDARMLREADNQGGTLAYSDLSLIHFRSISTIHNNITEYECENNRVLPRRGTVHDLGRSISHKKIICRKSILDKKALPDIAWQTDHSPKAVDRYIGDCERVRFCLKKGLSMEDTAFATQMSKSLVVEYIDLIEELYNCEEEGNVN
;
A
#
# COMPACT_ATOMS: atom_id res chain seq x y z
N MET A 1 -9.18 6.56 19.64
CA MET A 1 -9.23 5.15 19.19
C MET A 1 -7.79 4.66 19.00
N LYS A 2 -7.31 3.74 19.85
CA LYS A 2 -5.93 3.21 19.84
C LYS A 2 -5.71 2.32 18.60
N LYS A 3 -4.71 2.62 17.77
CA LYS A 3 -4.29 1.73 16.67
C LYS A 3 -3.76 0.41 17.27
N PRO A 4 -4.13 -0.78 16.77
CA PRO A 4 -3.55 -2.00 17.29
C PRO A 4 -2.12 -2.16 16.76
N VAL A 5 -1.20 -2.27 17.71
CA VAL A 5 0.14 -2.88 17.61
C VAL A 5 0.08 -4.15 16.76
N SER A 6 1.14 -4.44 15.99
CA SER A 6 1.24 -5.64 15.15
C SER A 6 0.82 -6.91 15.91
N LYS A 7 -0.42 -7.35 15.69
CA LYS A 7 -0.96 -8.51 16.39
C LYS A 7 -0.41 -9.76 15.72
N SER A 8 0.37 -10.52 16.48
CA SER A 8 0.72 -11.92 16.16
C SER A 8 -0.53 -12.67 15.65
N MET A 9 -0.38 -13.52 14.63
CA MET A 9 -1.50 -14.24 13.98
C MET A 9 -2.43 -14.95 14.97
N LYS A 10 -1.87 -15.41 16.10
CA LYS A 10 -2.62 -16.10 17.17
C LYS A 10 -3.68 -15.23 17.84
N ASN A 11 -3.56 -13.90 17.77
CA ASN A 11 -4.44 -12.94 18.44
C ASN A 11 -5.36 -12.17 17.47
N LEU A 12 -5.41 -12.57 16.18
CA LEU A 12 -6.34 -11.96 15.24
C LEU A 12 -7.73 -12.61 15.35
N ARG A 13 -8.75 -11.76 15.50
CA ARG A 13 -10.14 -12.17 15.36
C ARG A 13 -10.39 -12.48 13.89
N LEU A 14 -10.78 -13.72 13.60
CA LEU A 14 -11.22 -14.12 12.26
C LEU A 14 -12.60 -13.53 11.99
N TYR A 15 -12.77 -12.92 10.82
CA TYR A 15 -14.05 -12.41 10.34
C TYR A 15 -14.48 -13.24 9.12
N PRO A 16 -15.66 -13.87 9.16
CA PRO A 16 -16.19 -14.52 7.97
C PRO A 16 -16.52 -13.45 6.92
N VAL A 17 -16.12 -13.68 5.67
CA VAL A 17 -16.42 -12.81 4.53
C VAL A 17 -16.98 -13.66 3.39
N VAL A 18 -17.92 -13.09 2.63
CA VAL A 18 -18.45 -13.69 1.41
C VAL A 18 -17.68 -13.13 0.22
N LEU A 19 -17.13 -14.01 -0.60
CA LEU A 19 -16.33 -13.63 -1.77
C LEU A 19 -16.99 -14.17 -3.04
N SER A 20 -17.12 -13.33 -4.05
CA SER A 20 -17.49 -13.80 -5.38
C SER A 20 -16.22 -14.40 -6.00
N VAL A 21 -16.06 -15.71 -6.11
CA VAL A 21 -14.81 -16.25 -6.71
C VAL A 21 -14.86 -16.14 -8.24
N VAL A 22 -16.04 -16.34 -8.82
CA VAL A 22 -16.33 -16.19 -10.24
C VAL A 22 -17.69 -15.50 -10.34
N THR A 23 -17.78 -14.48 -11.19
CA THR A 23 -19.03 -13.75 -11.45
C THR A 23 -19.54 -14.04 -12.87
N TYR A 24 -20.79 -13.68 -13.13
CA TYR A 24 -21.33 -13.76 -14.48
C TYR A 24 -20.54 -12.88 -15.48
N ASP A 25 -20.06 -11.71 -15.04
CA ASP A 25 -19.20 -10.83 -15.84
C ASP A 25 -17.87 -11.50 -16.24
N ASP A 26 -17.26 -12.27 -15.32
CA ASP A 26 -16.04 -13.03 -15.63
C ASP A 26 -16.29 -14.08 -16.73
N ILE A 27 -17.46 -14.72 -16.69
CA ILE A 27 -17.90 -15.68 -17.72
C ILE A 27 -18.10 -14.95 -19.06
N GLN A 28 -18.77 -13.80 -19.06
CA GLN A 28 -18.99 -13.01 -20.27
C GLN A 28 -17.67 -12.53 -20.89
N LYS A 29 -16.73 -12.03 -20.06
CA LYS A 29 -15.38 -11.67 -20.51
C LYS A 29 -14.68 -12.85 -21.15
N ARG A 30 -14.81 -14.05 -20.57
CA ARG A 30 -14.20 -15.26 -21.13
C ARG A 30 -14.80 -15.64 -22.48
N VAL A 31 -16.12 -15.55 -22.61
CA VAL A 31 -16.85 -15.78 -23.88
C VAL A 31 -16.43 -14.78 -24.95
N ASN A 32 -16.24 -13.51 -24.56
CA ASN A 32 -15.80 -12.42 -25.44
C ASN A 32 -14.30 -12.45 -25.77
N GLY A 33 -13.58 -13.52 -25.41
CA GLY A 33 -12.17 -13.70 -25.77
C GLY A 33 -11.19 -12.85 -24.95
N ILE A 34 -11.62 -12.22 -23.84
CA ILE A 34 -10.71 -11.49 -22.96
C ILE A 34 -9.66 -12.48 -22.40
N PRO A 35 -8.36 -12.11 -22.41
CA PRO A 35 -7.31 -12.97 -21.87
C PRO A 35 -7.58 -13.37 -20.43
N LEU A 36 -7.37 -14.64 -20.10
CA LEU A 36 -7.65 -15.18 -18.77
C LEU A 36 -6.92 -14.40 -17.66
N LYS A 37 -5.73 -13.90 -17.95
CA LYS A 37 -4.94 -13.07 -17.04
C LYS A 37 -5.69 -11.80 -16.60
N GLU A 38 -6.37 -11.11 -17.52
CA GLU A 38 -7.13 -9.88 -17.23
C GLU A 38 -8.35 -10.15 -16.34
N ILE A 39 -9.02 -11.28 -16.59
CA ILE A 39 -10.15 -11.75 -15.78
C ILE A 39 -9.65 -12.10 -14.36
N GLN A 40 -8.52 -12.80 -14.27
CA GLN A 40 -7.89 -13.14 -12.99
C GLN A 40 -7.47 -11.91 -12.20
N LYS A 41 -6.82 -10.92 -12.83
CA LYS A 41 -6.48 -9.63 -12.19
C LYS A 41 -7.73 -8.95 -11.62
N SER A 42 -8.80 -8.90 -12.40
CA SER A 42 -10.08 -8.33 -11.98
C SER A 42 -10.68 -9.09 -10.79
N SER A 43 -10.65 -10.43 -10.82
CA SER A 43 -11.12 -11.29 -9.73
C SER A 43 -10.31 -11.10 -8.45
N ASP A 44 -8.98 -11.12 -8.54
CA ASP A 44 -8.06 -10.91 -7.41
C ASP A 44 -8.33 -9.57 -6.73
N ALA A 45 -8.45 -8.49 -7.53
CA ALA A 45 -8.77 -7.15 -7.06
C ALA A 45 -10.16 -7.05 -6.41
N ARG A 46 -11.16 -7.69 -7.01
CA ARG A 46 -12.54 -7.67 -6.52
C ARG A 46 -12.64 -8.39 -5.17
N MET A 47 -12.05 -9.58 -5.03
CA MET A 47 -12.08 -10.33 -3.76
C MET A 47 -11.39 -9.59 -2.62
N LEU A 48 -10.28 -8.89 -2.89
CA LEU A 48 -9.61 -8.05 -1.90
C LEU A 48 -10.52 -6.94 -1.37
N ARG A 49 -11.20 -6.23 -2.28
CA ARG A 49 -12.17 -5.19 -1.92
C ARG A 49 -13.40 -5.73 -1.20
N GLU A 50 -13.94 -6.87 -1.65
CA GLU A 50 -15.08 -7.51 -0.98
C GLU A 50 -14.75 -7.90 0.46
N ALA A 51 -13.55 -8.43 0.71
CA ALA A 51 -13.11 -8.76 2.06
C ALA A 51 -13.00 -7.50 2.94
N ASP A 52 -12.38 -6.44 2.42
CA ASP A 52 -12.18 -5.18 3.15
C ASP A 52 -13.50 -4.47 3.49
N ASN A 53 -14.43 -4.43 2.52
CA ASN A 53 -15.77 -3.88 2.70
C ASN A 53 -16.57 -4.61 3.81
N GLN A 54 -16.23 -5.86 4.10
CA GLN A 54 -16.83 -6.67 5.17
C GLN A 54 -16.05 -6.59 6.50
N GLY A 55 -15.01 -5.76 6.57
CA GLY A 55 -14.14 -5.59 7.74
C GLY A 55 -13.12 -6.72 7.93
N GLY A 56 -12.96 -7.60 6.93
CA GLY A 56 -11.92 -8.61 6.85
C GLY A 56 -10.74 -8.16 5.97
N THR A 57 -9.66 -8.91 5.94
CA THR A 57 -8.57 -8.68 4.98
C THR A 57 -8.03 -10.02 4.50
N LEU A 58 -7.59 -10.08 3.25
CA LEU A 58 -6.92 -11.26 2.69
C LEU A 58 -5.41 -10.99 2.51
N ALA A 59 -4.63 -12.05 2.68
CA ALA A 59 -3.24 -12.13 2.25
C ALA A 59 -3.14 -12.83 0.89
N TYR A 60 -1.99 -12.73 0.23
CA TYR A 60 -1.76 -13.45 -1.03
C TYR A 60 -1.90 -14.97 -0.89
N SER A 61 -1.58 -15.51 0.28
CA SER A 61 -1.77 -16.94 0.59
C SER A 61 -3.24 -17.35 0.52
N ASP A 62 -4.16 -16.47 0.92
CA ASP A 62 -5.59 -16.78 0.92
C ASP A 62 -6.11 -16.86 -0.51
N LEU A 63 -5.77 -15.87 -1.35
CA LEU A 63 -6.09 -15.88 -2.78
C LEU A 63 -5.43 -17.05 -3.52
N SER A 64 -4.18 -17.37 -3.17
CA SER A 64 -3.44 -18.52 -3.71
C SER A 64 -4.18 -19.83 -3.46
N LEU A 65 -4.70 -20.03 -2.24
CA LEU A 65 -5.48 -21.22 -1.88
C LEU A 65 -6.86 -21.24 -2.54
N ILE A 66 -7.57 -20.11 -2.58
CA ILE A 66 -8.92 -20.04 -3.19
C ILE A 66 -8.85 -20.31 -4.70
N HIS A 67 -7.84 -19.78 -5.38
CA HIS A 67 -7.69 -19.93 -6.82
C HIS A 67 -6.78 -21.07 -7.26
N PHE A 68 -6.15 -21.80 -6.33
CA PHE A 68 -5.14 -22.82 -6.61
C PHE A 68 -4.01 -22.31 -7.54
N ARG A 69 -3.54 -21.08 -7.30
CA ARG A 69 -2.47 -20.42 -8.05
C ARG A 69 -1.27 -20.15 -7.17
N SER A 70 -0.08 -20.04 -7.75
CA SER A 70 1.11 -19.67 -6.98
C SER A 70 0.99 -18.27 -6.39
N ILE A 71 1.56 -18.04 -5.20
CA ILE A 71 1.63 -16.72 -4.57
C ILE A 71 2.30 -15.70 -5.51
N SER A 72 3.31 -16.12 -6.28
CA SER A 72 4.00 -15.27 -7.27
C SER A 72 3.04 -14.78 -8.37
N THR A 73 2.19 -15.67 -8.88
CA THR A 73 1.16 -15.30 -9.87
C THR A 73 0.17 -14.29 -9.31
N ILE A 74 -0.31 -14.51 -8.07
CA ILE A 74 -1.23 -13.58 -7.39
C ILE A 74 -0.57 -12.21 -7.20
N HIS A 75 0.68 -12.20 -6.73
CA HIS A 75 1.45 -10.97 -6.55
C HIS A 75 1.60 -10.19 -7.86
N ASN A 76 1.97 -10.86 -8.95
CA ASN A 76 2.17 -10.20 -10.25
C ASN A 76 0.85 -9.64 -10.80
N ASN A 77 -0.24 -10.41 -10.73
CA ASN A 77 -1.56 -9.96 -11.13
C ASN A 77 -2.00 -8.71 -10.37
N ILE A 78 -1.84 -8.72 -9.04
CA ILE A 78 -2.19 -7.57 -8.21
C ILE A 78 -1.31 -6.37 -8.57
N THR A 79 0.00 -6.55 -8.71
CA THR A 79 0.93 -5.46 -9.03
C THR A 79 0.59 -4.81 -10.38
N GLU A 80 0.31 -5.62 -11.40
CA GLU A 80 -0.13 -5.13 -12.71
C GLU A 80 -1.45 -4.38 -12.61
N TYR A 81 -2.44 -4.94 -11.90
CA TYR A 81 -3.72 -4.26 -11.68
C TYR A 81 -3.56 -2.91 -10.97
N GLU A 82 -2.74 -2.86 -9.92
CA GLU A 82 -2.48 -1.65 -9.14
C GLU A 82 -1.81 -0.56 -10.03
N CYS A 83 -0.89 -0.97 -10.90
CA CYS A 83 -0.23 -0.10 -11.87
C CYS A 83 -1.22 0.45 -12.91
N GLU A 84 -1.99 -0.43 -13.56
CA GLU A 84 -2.96 -0.10 -14.61
C GLU A 84 -4.07 0.82 -14.11
N ASN A 85 -4.50 0.64 -12.86
CA ASN A 85 -5.60 1.40 -12.26
C ASN A 85 -5.12 2.58 -11.41
N ASN A 86 -3.80 2.75 -11.26
CA ASN A 86 -3.18 3.73 -10.35
C ASN A 86 -3.79 3.71 -8.94
N ARG A 87 -4.05 2.51 -8.44
CA ARG A 87 -4.69 2.26 -7.15
C ARG A 87 -3.98 1.19 -6.36
N VAL A 88 -3.95 1.33 -5.05
CA VAL A 88 -3.50 0.26 -4.15
C VAL A 88 -4.71 -0.53 -3.67
N LEU A 89 -4.58 -1.86 -3.59
CA LEU A 89 -5.64 -2.74 -3.13
C LEU A 89 -5.56 -2.99 -1.61
N PRO A 90 -6.72 -3.12 -0.94
CA PRO A 90 -6.76 -3.43 0.48
C PRO A 90 -6.40 -4.91 0.69
N ARG A 91 -5.20 -5.13 1.20
CA ARG A 91 -4.69 -6.45 1.59
C ARG A 91 -4.15 -6.36 3.01
N ARG A 92 -4.00 -7.51 3.67
CA ARG A 92 -3.55 -7.59 5.06
C ARG A 92 -2.31 -6.75 5.38
N GLY A 93 -1.34 -6.68 4.46
CA GLY A 93 -0.16 -5.81 4.60
C GLY A 93 -0.44 -4.30 4.45
N THR A 94 -1.39 -3.92 3.59
CA THR A 94 -1.83 -2.53 3.38
C THR A 94 -2.70 -2.03 4.52
N VAL A 95 -3.67 -2.83 4.96
CA VAL A 95 -4.74 -2.41 5.89
C VAL A 95 -4.29 -2.45 7.35
N HIS A 96 -3.46 -3.42 7.72
CA HIS A 96 -3.05 -3.62 9.11
C HIS A 96 -1.61 -3.16 9.41
N ASP A 97 -0.91 -2.54 8.45
CA ASP A 97 0.46 -2.05 8.62
C ASP A 97 1.43 -3.13 9.20
N LEU A 98 1.19 -4.42 8.91
CA LEU A 98 1.81 -5.57 9.59
C LEU A 98 3.28 -5.87 9.16
N GLY A 99 3.92 -5.02 8.35
CA GLY A 99 5.36 -5.09 8.07
C GLY A 99 5.77 -4.51 6.70
N ARG A 100 7.01 -3.97 6.62
CA ARG A 100 7.72 -3.42 5.45
C ARG A 100 6.83 -2.85 4.32
N SER A 101 5.81 -2.08 4.64
CA SER A 101 5.07 -1.23 3.70
C SER A 101 5.91 0.00 3.30
N ILE A 102 7.20 -0.23 3.01
CA ILE A 102 8.09 0.75 2.37
C ILE A 102 7.44 1.22 1.06
N SER A 103 6.75 0.34 0.33
CA SER A 103 6.04 0.71 -0.90
C SER A 103 4.92 1.72 -0.66
N HIS A 104 4.03 1.55 0.33
CA HIS A 104 2.89 2.45 0.49
C HIS A 104 3.29 3.81 1.04
N LYS A 105 4.20 3.88 2.03
CA LYS A 105 4.72 5.19 2.47
C LYS A 105 5.43 5.92 1.33
N LYS A 106 6.19 5.18 0.49
CA LYS A 106 6.88 5.71 -0.68
C LYS A 106 5.90 6.23 -1.73
N ILE A 107 4.86 5.46 -2.05
CA ILE A 107 3.80 5.86 -2.99
C ILE A 107 3.07 7.10 -2.48
N ILE A 108 2.69 7.13 -1.20
CA ILE A 108 2.01 8.26 -0.57
C ILE A 108 2.90 9.51 -0.63
N CYS A 109 4.14 9.42 -0.18
CA CYS A 109 5.07 10.56 -0.19
C CYS A 109 5.38 11.03 -1.62
N ARG A 110 5.53 10.12 -2.58
CA ARG A 110 5.68 10.47 -4.01
C ARG A 110 4.49 11.23 -4.57
N LYS A 111 3.28 10.69 -4.39
CA LYS A 111 2.05 11.35 -4.87
C LYS A 111 1.87 12.73 -4.23
N SER A 112 2.30 12.91 -2.99
CA SER A 112 2.25 14.21 -2.31
C SER A 112 3.33 15.18 -2.77
N ILE A 113 4.59 14.72 -2.87
CA ILE A 113 5.76 15.58 -3.04
C ILE A 113 6.06 15.80 -4.53
N LEU A 114 6.03 14.76 -5.36
CA LEU A 114 6.30 14.85 -6.80
C LEU A 114 5.04 15.18 -7.60
N ASP A 115 3.95 14.41 -7.44
CA ASP A 115 2.71 14.64 -8.20
C ASP A 115 1.88 15.83 -7.68
N LYS A 116 2.25 16.42 -6.53
CA LYS A 116 1.54 17.50 -5.82
C LYS A 116 0.03 17.24 -5.64
N LYS A 117 -0.38 15.99 -5.45
CA LYS A 117 -1.80 15.61 -5.28
C LYS A 117 -2.34 16.02 -3.93
N ALA A 118 -3.63 16.35 -3.89
CA ALA A 118 -4.32 16.66 -2.65
C ALA A 118 -4.49 15.41 -1.78
N LEU A 119 -4.47 15.61 -0.46
CA LEU A 119 -4.55 14.54 0.52
C LEU A 119 -5.79 13.63 0.36
N PRO A 120 -7.01 14.14 0.07
CA PRO A 120 -8.16 13.29 -0.21
C PRO A 120 -7.97 12.38 -1.42
N ASP A 121 -7.32 12.86 -2.47
CA ASP A 121 -7.06 12.08 -3.69
C ASP A 121 -6.05 10.98 -3.42
N ILE A 122 -4.99 11.28 -2.67
CA ILE A 122 -4.00 10.28 -2.26
C ILE A 122 -4.67 9.21 -1.40
N ALA A 123 -5.48 9.60 -0.42
CA ALA A 123 -6.22 8.68 0.43
C ALA A 123 -7.11 7.72 -0.38
N TRP A 124 -7.83 8.25 -1.37
CA TRP A 124 -8.67 7.46 -2.26
C TRP A 124 -7.86 6.56 -3.21
N GLN A 125 -6.71 7.02 -3.71
CA GLN A 125 -5.85 6.24 -4.61
C GLN A 125 -5.10 5.13 -3.87
N THR A 126 -4.72 5.35 -2.62
CA THR A 126 -3.94 4.38 -1.84
C THR A 126 -4.80 3.51 -0.93
N ASP A 127 -6.12 3.73 -0.91
CA ASP A 127 -7.05 3.03 -0.03
C ASP A 127 -6.67 3.16 1.46
N HIS A 128 -6.34 4.40 1.84
CA HIS A 128 -6.00 4.78 3.19
C HIS A 128 -6.96 5.84 3.70
N SER A 129 -7.17 5.89 5.02
CA SER A 129 -7.84 7.05 5.61
C SER A 129 -7.01 8.32 5.39
N PRO A 130 -7.65 9.50 5.21
CA PRO A 130 -6.95 10.79 5.14
C PRO A 130 -5.97 10.98 6.31
N LYS A 131 -6.36 10.57 7.52
CA LYS A 131 -5.52 10.63 8.71
C LYS A 131 -4.27 9.74 8.62
N ALA A 132 -4.35 8.60 7.95
CA ALA A 132 -3.20 7.73 7.74
C ALA A 132 -2.23 8.37 6.73
N VAL A 133 -2.75 8.93 5.64
CA VAL A 133 -1.96 9.67 4.63
C VAL A 133 -1.25 10.87 5.25
N ASP A 134 -1.99 11.70 5.99
CA ASP A 134 -1.45 12.86 6.72
C ASP A 134 -0.26 12.49 7.60
N ARG A 135 -0.40 11.39 8.35
CA ARG A 135 0.66 10.87 9.20
C ARG A 135 1.92 10.49 8.40
N TYR A 136 1.79 9.77 7.28
CA TYR A 136 2.98 9.39 6.47
C TYR A 136 3.70 10.61 5.89
N ILE A 137 2.93 11.58 5.37
CA ILE A 137 3.49 12.82 4.82
C ILE A 137 4.17 13.62 5.95
N GLY A 138 3.51 13.79 7.09
CA GLY A 138 4.05 14.49 8.24
C GLY A 138 5.29 13.81 8.83
N ASP A 139 5.30 12.48 8.91
CA ASP A 139 6.47 11.71 9.34
C ASP A 139 7.68 11.95 8.41
N CYS A 140 7.45 11.93 7.08
CA CYS A 140 8.48 12.23 6.08
C CYS A 140 9.03 13.66 6.22
N GLU A 141 8.15 14.67 6.33
CA GLU A 141 8.55 16.07 6.47
C GLU A 141 9.31 16.34 7.78
N ARG A 142 8.92 15.68 8.88
CA ARG A 142 9.64 15.79 10.16
C ARG A 142 11.05 15.24 10.06
N VAL A 143 11.24 14.07 9.43
CA VAL A 143 12.58 13.52 9.19
C VAL A 143 13.39 14.46 8.31
N ARG A 144 12.82 14.95 7.20
CA ARG A 144 13.48 15.91 6.29
C ARG A 144 13.92 17.19 7.01
N PHE A 145 13.07 17.72 7.88
CA PHE A 145 13.38 18.91 8.68
C PHE A 145 14.57 18.67 9.61
N CYS A 146 14.63 17.51 10.30
CA CYS A 146 15.76 17.14 11.15
C CYS A 146 17.07 17.05 10.35
N LEU A 147 17.05 16.41 9.18
CA LEU A 147 18.22 16.32 8.29
C LEU A 147 18.71 17.71 7.85
N LYS A 148 17.79 18.60 7.44
CA LYS A 148 18.12 20.00 7.09
C LYS A 148 18.71 20.80 8.24
N LYS A 149 18.45 20.41 9.49
CA LYS A 149 19.04 21.01 10.70
C LYS A 149 20.36 20.35 11.12
N GLY A 150 20.85 19.36 10.36
CA GLY A 150 22.11 18.68 10.62
C GLY A 150 22.05 17.68 11.79
N LEU A 151 20.86 17.22 12.17
CA LEU A 151 20.74 16.20 13.21
C LEU A 151 21.26 14.85 12.72
N SER A 152 21.89 14.09 13.62
CA SER A 152 22.25 12.70 13.36
C SER A 152 21.02 11.80 13.21
N MET A 153 21.19 10.57 12.74
CA MET A 153 20.11 9.58 12.67
C MET A 153 19.54 9.28 14.06
N GLU A 154 20.41 9.17 15.07
CA GLU A 154 20.07 9.00 16.48
C GLU A 154 19.20 10.14 17.00
N ASP A 155 19.64 11.37 16.78
CA ASP A 155 18.91 12.57 17.24
C ASP A 155 17.59 12.73 16.50
N THR A 156 17.57 12.38 15.22
CA THR A 156 16.34 12.37 14.40
C THR A 156 15.35 11.34 14.94
N ALA A 157 15.79 10.12 15.24
CA ALA A 157 14.93 9.09 15.85
C ALA A 157 14.37 9.55 17.20
N PHE A 158 15.21 10.17 18.03
CA PHE A 158 14.79 10.73 19.31
C PHE A 158 13.78 11.87 19.15
N ALA A 159 14.05 12.85 18.29
CA ALA A 159 13.19 14.01 18.05
C ALA A 159 11.85 13.63 17.39
N THR A 160 11.87 12.61 16.52
CA THR A 160 10.68 12.14 15.82
C THR A 160 9.87 11.11 16.61
N GLN A 161 10.46 10.52 17.67
CA GLN A 161 9.91 9.39 18.42
C GLN A 161 9.66 8.16 17.54
N MET A 162 10.53 7.97 16.54
CA MET A 162 10.50 6.85 15.61
C MET A 162 11.60 5.84 15.96
N SER A 163 11.46 4.59 15.50
CA SER A 163 12.58 3.65 15.56
C SER A 163 13.68 4.10 14.59
N LYS A 164 14.94 3.78 14.93
CA LYS A 164 16.08 4.04 14.04
C LYS A 164 15.87 3.44 12.65
N SER A 165 15.34 2.21 12.59
CA SER A 165 15.02 1.55 11.32
C SER A 165 14.02 2.34 10.47
N LEU A 166 12.99 2.93 11.09
CA LEU A 166 11.98 3.70 10.37
C LEU A 166 12.57 5.04 9.88
N VAL A 167 13.45 5.66 10.66
CA VAL A 167 14.17 6.86 10.23
C VAL A 167 15.03 6.59 9.00
N VAL A 168 15.81 5.49 8.99
CA VAL A 168 16.61 5.09 7.81
C VAL A 168 15.71 4.92 6.59
N GLU A 169 14.58 4.22 6.72
CA GLU A 169 13.65 4.06 5.61
C GLU A 169 13.06 5.37 5.07
N TYR A 170 12.94 6.41 5.90
CA TYR A 170 12.52 7.75 5.46
C TYR A 170 13.68 8.55 4.87
N ILE A 171 14.90 8.41 5.37
CA ILE A 171 16.10 9.02 4.80
C ILE A 171 16.28 8.54 3.36
N ASP A 172 16.30 7.21 3.14
CA ASP A 172 16.42 6.62 1.80
C ASP A 172 15.33 7.14 0.85
N LEU A 173 14.10 7.26 1.36
CA LEU A 173 12.97 7.79 0.60
C LEU A 173 13.14 9.28 0.25
N ILE A 174 13.63 10.09 1.19
CA ILE A 174 13.86 11.53 0.98
C ILE A 174 14.96 11.74 -0.05
N GLU A 175 16.07 11.02 0.06
CA GLU A 175 17.16 11.08 -0.93
C GLU A 175 16.64 10.75 -2.33
N GLU A 176 15.86 9.68 -2.48
CA GLU A 176 15.27 9.31 -3.77
C GLU A 176 14.26 10.35 -4.30
N LEU A 177 13.50 11.01 -3.43
CA LEU A 177 12.51 12.01 -3.84
C LEU A 177 13.16 13.32 -4.28
N TYR A 178 14.17 13.79 -3.56
CA TYR A 178 14.76 15.11 -3.76
C TYR A 178 15.98 15.10 -4.68
N ASN A 179 16.68 13.98 -4.85
CA ASN A 179 17.67 13.86 -5.93
C ASN A 179 17.01 13.93 -7.32
N CYS A 180 15.75 13.47 -7.46
CA CYS A 180 14.99 13.61 -8.71
C CYS A 180 14.45 15.03 -8.96
N GLU A 181 14.28 15.87 -7.93
CA GLU A 181 13.86 17.28 -8.12
C GLU A 181 14.99 18.14 -8.72
N GLU A 182 16.26 17.80 -8.46
CA GLU A 182 17.40 18.55 -9.00
C GLU A 182 17.68 18.23 -10.49
N GLU A 183 17.38 17.00 -10.95
CA GLU A 183 17.50 16.64 -12.37
C GLU A 183 16.35 17.21 -13.24
N GLY A 184 15.15 17.39 -12.68
CA GLY A 184 14.00 17.97 -13.39
C GLY A 184 13.98 19.49 -13.48
N ASN A 185 14.96 20.17 -12.87
CA ASN A 185 15.15 21.62 -12.94
C ASN A 185 16.31 22.01 -13.88
N VAL A 186 16.87 21.04 -14.62
CA VAL A 186 17.84 21.26 -15.69
C VAL A 186 17.21 20.83 -17.01
N ASN A 187 16.69 21.85 -17.72
CA ASN A 187 16.13 21.87 -19.10
C ASN A 187 14.64 21.54 -19.26
#